data_AF-V2XYA3-F1
#
_entry.id   AF-V2XYA3-F1
#
_cell.length_a   1.000
_cell.length_b   1.000
_cell.length_c   1.000
_cell.angle_alpha   90.00
_cell.angle_beta   90.00
_cell.angle_gamma   90.00
#
_symmetry.space_group_name_H-M   'P 1'
#
loop_
_entity.id
_entity.type
_entity.pdbx_description
1 polymer ?
#
loop_
_entity_poly.entity_id
_entity_poly.type
_entity_poly.pdbx_seq_one_letter_code
_entity_poly.pdbx_strand_id
1 'polypeptide(L)'
;MVHEWRHIKLGQRAGQGHDPSGLAGTKNGSTAVLCRACLHPDINLPDDWKQAPLSRRWLYALLLSMDANFRQKARIRPNDKNDPALAGGWGTFVPNKPYLEEVRKHADQDKISHCVGAVFCSCHGLFCPNGMGDLQKSERYINMDCILLMSLIGCPLPILFVTYNIACQWSINFYERMNQLPISWQFPPDRSVTFKVLKFHLLAHIEKCHAPYALEYMEGVGDVDREAPERSWSGFNNNARSFSMMTAGACLDTGDDHCNHTNFEKTIKLAKYLLKKLIRGVSNLVVYTRSFSAFTEALKDQHASDMKLWEKHVTEWEKGTGKDCPYDMPVSSITMAKVKRALTEEEKEQEKMHGNDSALMLSELLIEGLGIEETQRSIRIMASQSDLMLYQETDLQNQWTSLFKRIQRFCESQLSHMLIIKKSLDKLPSDVEVETIQLLLPSSLDHIT
;
A
#
# COMPACT_ATOMS: atom_id res chain seq x y z
N MET A 1 -34.44 17.80 -17.27
CA MET A 1 -35.03 16.45 -17.41
C MET A 1 -34.17 15.31 -16.83
N VAL A 2 -32.99 14.95 -17.37
CA VAL A 2 -32.21 13.80 -16.81
C VAL A 2 -31.76 14.04 -15.37
N HIS A 3 -31.32 15.26 -15.05
CA HIS A 3 -30.88 15.68 -13.72
C HIS A 3 -31.99 15.56 -12.67
N GLU A 4 -33.17 16.11 -12.96
CA GLU A 4 -34.37 16.01 -12.11
C GLU A 4 -34.86 14.55 -11.99
N TRP A 5 -34.83 13.79 -13.09
CA TRP A 5 -35.20 12.38 -13.07
C TRP A 5 -34.30 11.56 -12.14
N ARG A 6 -32.98 11.78 -12.18
CA ARG A 6 -32.01 11.14 -11.27
C ARG A 6 -32.31 11.49 -9.82
N HIS A 7 -32.57 12.77 -9.53
CA HIS A 7 -32.92 13.22 -8.18
C HIS A 7 -34.17 12.50 -7.64
N ILE A 8 -35.25 12.45 -8.43
CA ILE A 8 -36.49 11.75 -8.05
C ILE A 8 -36.22 10.24 -7.87
N LYS A 9 -35.43 9.64 -8.76
CA LYS A 9 -35.09 8.20 -8.67
C LYS A 9 -34.23 7.88 -7.46
N LEU A 10 -33.32 8.77 -7.07
CA LEU A 10 -32.52 8.63 -5.86
C LEU A 10 -33.43 8.58 -4.63
N GLY A 11 -34.34 9.56 -4.49
CA GLY A 11 -35.32 9.58 -3.41
C GLY A 11 -36.24 8.35 -3.40
N GLN A 12 -36.71 7.91 -4.58
CA GLN A 12 -37.53 6.70 -4.71
C GLN A 12 -36.76 5.45 -4.24
N ARG A 13 -35.50 5.27 -4.66
CA ARG A 13 -34.66 4.14 -4.27
C ARG A 13 -34.34 4.13 -2.77
N ALA A 14 -34.20 5.31 -2.18
CA ALA A 14 -33.97 5.49 -0.75
C ALA A 14 -35.27 5.40 0.09
N GLY A 15 -36.42 5.12 -0.54
CA GLY A 15 -37.69 4.95 0.16
C GLY A 15 -38.30 6.25 0.69
N GLN A 16 -37.82 7.43 0.27
CA GLN A 16 -38.27 8.72 0.79
C GLN A 16 -39.75 9.03 0.50
N GLY A 17 -40.37 8.33 -0.45
CA GLY A 17 -41.82 8.40 -0.68
C GLY A 17 -42.67 7.80 0.44
N HIS A 18 -42.08 7.04 1.35
CA HIS A 18 -42.75 6.50 2.54
C HIS A 18 -42.53 7.35 3.80
N ASP A 19 -41.63 8.33 3.74
CA ASP A 19 -41.40 9.27 4.83
C ASP A 19 -42.50 10.34 4.82
N PRO A 20 -43.24 10.58 5.92
CA PRO A 20 -44.26 11.63 5.98
C PRO A 20 -43.73 13.04 5.67
N SER A 21 -42.44 13.28 5.89
CA SER A 21 -41.77 14.54 5.54
C SER A 21 -41.39 14.64 4.05
N GLY A 22 -41.56 13.55 3.29
CA GLY A 22 -41.23 13.44 1.88
C GLY A 22 -39.75 13.72 1.59
N LEU A 23 -39.46 14.14 0.35
CA LEU A 23 -38.09 14.47 -0.07
C LEU A 23 -37.44 15.58 0.78
N ALA A 24 -38.23 16.50 1.35
CA ALA A 24 -37.71 17.61 2.14
C ALA A 24 -37.06 17.19 3.47
N GLY A 25 -37.44 16.03 4.03
CA GLY A 25 -36.83 15.50 5.25
C GLY A 25 -35.68 14.53 5.03
N THR A 26 -35.23 14.35 3.78
CA THR A 26 -34.11 13.45 3.46
C THR A 26 -32.85 13.87 4.22
N LYS A 27 -32.35 12.98 5.08
CA LYS A 27 -31.17 13.23 5.91
C LYS A 27 -29.89 13.12 5.08
N ASN A 28 -28.84 13.81 5.50
CA ASN A 28 -27.52 13.68 4.88
C ASN A 28 -27.05 12.22 4.90
N GLY A 29 -26.50 11.76 3.79
CA GLY A 29 -25.97 10.40 3.61
C GLY A 29 -27.04 9.29 3.51
N SER A 30 -28.30 9.57 3.82
CA SER A 30 -29.35 8.55 3.94
C SER A 30 -29.73 7.86 2.62
N THR A 31 -29.41 8.46 1.47
CA THR A 31 -29.67 7.87 0.14
C THR A 31 -28.47 7.08 -0.39
N ALA A 32 -27.35 7.06 0.32
CA ALA A 32 -26.20 6.25 -0.05
C ALA A 32 -26.47 4.76 0.18
N VAL A 33 -26.14 3.92 -0.80
CA VAL A 33 -26.23 2.47 -0.65
C VAL A 33 -25.13 2.00 0.31
N LEU A 34 -25.53 1.59 1.51
CA LEU A 34 -24.63 1.13 2.57
C LEU A 34 -24.03 -0.25 2.26
N CYS A 35 -22.80 -0.47 2.75
CA CYS A 35 -22.19 -1.79 2.72
C CYS A 35 -22.84 -2.73 3.72
N ARG A 36 -23.66 -3.66 3.24
CA ARG A 36 -24.42 -4.62 4.07
C ARG A 36 -23.57 -5.61 4.88
N ALA A 37 -22.28 -5.75 4.56
CA ALA A 37 -21.34 -6.59 5.30
C ALA A 37 -20.43 -5.81 6.27
N CYS A 38 -20.37 -4.48 6.16
CA CYS A 38 -19.79 -3.62 7.19
C CYS A 38 -20.80 -3.54 8.38
N LEU A 39 -20.35 -3.15 9.57
CA LEU A 39 -21.14 -3.17 10.81
C LEU A 39 -22.12 -2.00 10.88
N HIS A 40 -23.37 -2.28 11.21
CA HIS A 40 -24.46 -1.31 11.34
C HIS A 40 -25.29 -1.60 12.60
N PRO A 41 -25.40 -0.62 13.51
CA PRO A 41 -26.36 -0.67 14.61
C PRO A 41 -27.77 -1.01 14.11
N ASP A 42 -28.52 -1.77 14.89
CA ASP A 42 -29.92 -2.12 14.63
C ASP A 42 -30.16 -2.93 13.33
N ILE A 43 -29.10 -3.37 12.63
CA ILE A 43 -29.19 -4.17 11.41
C ILE A 43 -28.43 -5.50 11.55
N ASN A 44 -27.12 -5.44 11.79
CA ASN A 44 -26.25 -6.63 11.82
C ASN A 44 -25.22 -6.60 12.97
N LEU A 45 -25.32 -5.63 13.86
CA LEU A 45 -24.50 -5.50 15.06
C LEU A 45 -25.29 -6.06 16.26
N PRO A 46 -24.75 -7.03 17.05
CA PRO A 46 -25.45 -7.62 18.20
C PRO A 46 -25.72 -6.59 19.30
N ASP A 47 -26.85 -6.60 20.00
CA ASP A 47 -27.21 -5.58 21.00
C ASP A 47 -26.19 -5.39 22.14
N ASP A 48 -25.50 -6.45 22.52
CA ASP A 48 -24.50 -6.50 23.59
C ASP A 48 -23.08 -6.18 23.11
N TRP A 49 -22.90 -5.76 21.86
CA TRP A 49 -21.58 -5.51 21.25
C TRP A 49 -20.69 -4.56 22.06
N LYS A 50 -21.29 -3.58 22.74
CA LYS A 50 -20.59 -2.61 23.61
C LYS A 50 -19.99 -3.26 24.87
N GLN A 51 -20.54 -4.38 25.31
CA GLN A 51 -20.11 -5.13 26.50
C GLN A 51 -19.05 -6.18 26.16
N ALA A 52 -18.66 -6.29 24.88
CA ALA A 52 -17.70 -7.29 24.46
C ALA A 52 -16.36 -7.17 25.21
N PRO A 53 -15.77 -8.32 25.60
CA PRO A 53 -14.50 -8.35 26.29
C PRO A 53 -13.41 -7.75 25.39
N LEU A 54 -12.37 -7.18 26.01
CA LEU A 54 -11.27 -6.52 25.28
C LEU A 54 -10.70 -7.39 24.15
N SER A 55 -10.54 -8.69 24.38
CA SER A 55 -10.03 -9.67 23.42
C SER A 55 -10.92 -9.91 22.19
N ARG A 56 -12.16 -9.39 22.18
CA ARG A 56 -13.12 -9.53 21.07
C ARG A 56 -13.56 -8.18 20.49
N ARG A 57 -13.16 -7.05 21.06
CA ARG A 57 -13.59 -5.73 20.58
C ARG A 57 -13.17 -5.45 19.14
N TRP A 58 -12.08 -6.07 18.69
CA TRP A 58 -11.60 -5.99 17.30
C TRP A 58 -12.66 -6.45 16.28
N LEU A 59 -13.59 -7.33 16.66
CA LEU A 59 -14.72 -7.73 15.80
C LEU A 59 -15.65 -6.55 15.45
N TYR A 60 -15.62 -5.49 16.26
CA TYR A 60 -16.43 -4.30 16.10
C TYR A 60 -15.65 -3.10 15.55
N ALA A 61 -14.50 -3.37 14.92
CA ALA A 61 -13.70 -2.35 14.27
C ALA A 61 -14.21 -2.03 12.87
N LEU A 62 -14.24 -0.74 12.53
CA LEU A 62 -14.52 -0.28 11.17
C LEU A 62 -13.21 0.03 10.44
N LEU A 63 -13.03 -0.59 9.28
CA LEU A 63 -11.87 -0.36 8.42
C LEU A 63 -12.28 0.58 7.27
N LEU A 64 -11.63 1.73 7.20
CA LEU A 64 -11.83 2.76 6.20
C LEU A 64 -10.55 3.01 5.41
N SER A 65 -10.71 3.28 4.12
CA SER A 65 -9.61 3.70 3.24
C SER A 65 -9.93 5.06 2.65
N MET A 66 -8.94 5.94 2.64
CA MET A 66 -9.01 7.28 2.06
C MET A 66 -8.07 7.37 0.89
N ASP A 67 -8.51 8.07 -0.16
CA ASP A 67 -7.67 8.36 -1.31
C ASP A 67 -8.20 9.56 -2.11
N ALA A 68 -7.31 10.21 -2.86
CA ALA A 68 -7.65 11.28 -3.78
C ALA A 68 -7.44 10.86 -5.24
N ASN A 69 -8.35 11.33 -6.09
CA ASN A 69 -8.35 11.06 -7.50
C ASN A 69 -8.19 12.34 -8.32
N PHE A 70 -7.01 12.48 -8.92
CA PHE A 70 -6.61 13.64 -9.72
C PHE A 70 -6.98 13.53 -11.21
N ARG A 71 -7.59 12.42 -11.64
CA ARG A 71 -8.10 12.26 -13.02
C ARG A 71 -9.44 12.95 -13.23
N GLN A 72 -10.18 13.21 -12.15
CA GLN A 72 -11.49 13.84 -12.15
C GLN A 72 -11.37 15.37 -12.23
N LYS A 73 -11.00 15.89 -13.40
CA LYS A 73 -10.82 17.33 -13.64
C LYS A 73 -12.10 17.98 -14.14
N ALA A 74 -12.84 18.64 -13.26
CA ALA A 74 -13.94 19.53 -13.67
C ALA A 74 -13.41 20.90 -14.14
N ARG A 75 -14.17 21.53 -15.06
CA ARG A 75 -13.87 22.86 -15.60
C ARG A 75 -14.84 23.87 -14.98
N ILE A 76 -14.32 24.99 -14.50
CA ILE A 76 -15.15 26.11 -14.04
C ILE A 76 -15.93 26.69 -15.23
N ARG A 77 -17.21 26.96 -15.02
CA ARG A 77 -18.09 27.55 -16.04
C ARG A 77 -18.75 28.83 -15.51
N PRO A 78 -19.02 29.82 -16.39
CA PRO A 78 -19.69 31.07 -15.99
C PRO A 78 -21.05 30.89 -15.31
N ASN A 79 -21.75 29.79 -15.61
CA ASN A 79 -23.10 29.51 -15.14
C ASN A 79 -23.18 28.52 -13.96
N ASP A 80 -22.06 28.06 -13.39
CA ASP A 80 -22.10 27.08 -12.29
C ASP A 80 -22.88 27.58 -11.07
N LYS A 81 -22.87 28.90 -10.81
CA LYS A 81 -23.66 29.54 -9.75
C LYS A 81 -25.18 29.37 -9.89
N ASN A 82 -25.65 29.13 -11.11
CA ASN A 82 -27.07 28.97 -11.42
C ASN A 82 -27.48 27.48 -11.52
N ASP A 83 -26.54 26.55 -11.32
CA ASP A 83 -26.78 25.10 -11.35
C ASP A 83 -26.42 24.50 -9.98
N PRO A 84 -27.28 24.67 -8.94
CA PRO A 84 -27.07 24.03 -7.66
C PRO A 84 -27.32 22.52 -7.75
N ALA A 85 -26.61 21.74 -6.93
CA ALA A 85 -26.94 20.32 -6.74
C ALA A 85 -28.35 20.20 -6.12
N LEU A 86 -29.16 19.27 -6.65
CA LEU A 86 -30.51 18.99 -6.20
C LEU A 86 -30.51 18.10 -4.94
N ALA A 87 -29.56 17.17 -4.83
CA ALA A 87 -29.46 16.22 -3.73
C ALA A 87 -28.17 16.42 -2.91
N GLY A 88 -27.66 17.65 -2.84
CA GLY A 88 -26.38 17.96 -2.20
C GLY A 88 -26.30 17.46 -0.75
N GLY A 89 -25.46 16.44 -0.51
CA GLY A 89 -25.28 15.82 0.80
C GLY A 89 -26.20 14.63 1.09
N TRP A 90 -27.14 14.26 0.22
CA TRP A 90 -28.03 13.13 0.47
C TRP A 90 -27.35 11.77 0.29
N GLY A 91 -26.36 11.68 -0.60
CA GLY A 91 -25.71 10.43 -1.00
C GLY A 91 -24.29 10.28 -0.46
N THR A 92 -23.39 9.90 -1.35
CA THR A 92 -21.97 9.69 -1.05
C THR A 92 -21.20 11.00 -0.95
N PHE A 93 -21.62 12.05 -1.65
CA PHE A 93 -20.99 13.36 -1.55
C PHE A 93 -21.33 14.06 -0.22
N VAL A 94 -20.36 14.82 0.29
CA VAL A 94 -20.53 15.69 1.45
C VAL A 94 -21.58 16.78 1.19
N PRO A 95 -22.28 17.27 2.23
CA PRO A 95 -23.12 18.45 2.09
C PRO A 95 -22.27 19.65 1.65
N ASN A 96 -22.43 20.07 0.40
CA ASN A 96 -21.48 20.93 -0.30
C ASN A 96 -21.27 22.29 0.40
N LYS A 97 -22.35 22.95 0.84
CA LYS A 97 -22.27 24.27 1.50
C LYS A 97 -21.42 24.28 2.78
N PRO A 98 -21.75 23.51 3.83
CA PRO A 98 -20.97 23.53 5.07
C PRO A 98 -19.54 23.01 4.85
N TYR A 99 -19.34 22.06 3.94
CA TYR A 99 -18.02 21.59 3.56
C TYR A 99 -17.15 22.71 2.97
N LEU A 100 -17.65 23.41 1.95
CA LEU A 100 -16.90 24.49 1.31
C LEU A 100 -16.68 25.70 2.22
N GLU A 101 -17.64 26.03 3.07
CA GLU A 101 -17.49 27.09 4.07
C GLU A 101 -16.31 26.81 5.00
N GLU A 102 -16.17 25.57 5.46
CA GLU A 102 -15.08 25.19 6.35
C GLU A 102 -13.73 25.14 5.64
N VAL A 103 -13.69 24.58 4.43
CA VAL A 103 -12.45 24.53 3.65
C VAL A 103 -11.96 25.94 3.27
N ARG A 104 -12.87 26.89 3.01
CA ARG A 104 -12.51 28.28 2.69
C ARG A 104 -11.85 29.03 3.85
N LYS A 105 -12.21 28.74 5.10
CA LYS A 105 -11.57 29.37 6.29
C LYS A 105 -10.07 29.08 6.38
N HIS A 106 -9.64 27.99 5.74
CA HIS A 106 -8.28 27.46 5.82
C HIS A 106 -7.51 27.65 4.51
N ALA A 107 -7.97 28.52 3.61
CA ALA A 107 -7.43 28.65 2.25
C ALA A 107 -7.11 30.10 1.86
N ASP A 108 -5.84 30.37 1.54
CA ASP A 108 -5.47 31.51 0.68
C ASP A 108 -5.90 31.22 -0.76
N GLN A 109 -6.64 32.16 -1.33
CA GLN A 109 -7.30 32.03 -2.63
C GLN A 109 -6.28 32.15 -3.76
N ASP A 110 -6.28 31.15 -4.65
CA ASP A 110 -6.40 31.34 -6.11
C ASP A 110 -6.04 30.04 -6.83
N LYS A 111 -6.98 29.61 -7.69
CA LYS A 111 -6.98 28.40 -8.54
C LYS A 111 -7.54 27.14 -7.89
N ILE A 112 -8.72 26.77 -8.39
CA ILE A 112 -9.37 25.48 -8.12
C ILE A 112 -8.93 24.48 -9.20
N SER A 113 -8.13 23.48 -8.84
CA SER A 113 -7.99 22.24 -9.61
C SER A 113 -9.00 21.25 -9.05
N HIS A 114 -10.18 21.15 -9.66
CA HIS A 114 -11.19 20.18 -9.24
C HIS A 114 -10.60 18.77 -9.36
N CYS A 115 -10.37 18.13 -8.21
CA CYS A 115 -10.10 16.70 -8.05
C CYS A 115 -11.09 16.21 -6.99
N VAL A 116 -11.18 14.92 -6.73
CA VAL A 116 -12.09 14.39 -5.71
C VAL A 116 -11.33 13.57 -4.68
N GLY A 117 -11.67 13.73 -3.40
CA GLY A 117 -11.25 12.84 -2.32
C GLY A 117 -12.41 11.94 -1.91
N ALA A 118 -12.14 10.71 -1.51
CA ALA A 118 -13.17 9.85 -0.95
C ALA A 118 -12.69 8.90 0.16
N VAL A 119 -13.68 8.44 0.93
CA VAL A 119 -13.60 7.45 2.00
C VAL A 119 -14.40 6.22 1.60
N PHE A 120 -13.81 5.05 1.78
CA PHE A 120 -14.35 3.75 1.37
C PHE A 120 -14.38 2.77 2.55
N CYS A 121 -15.36 1.86 2.62
CA CYS A 121 -15.29 0.66 3.48
C CYS A 121 -14.17 -0.24 2.91
N SER A 122 -13.03 -0.39 3.60
CA SER A 122 -11.83 -1.06 3.07
C SER A 122 -12.06 -2.53 2.72
N CYS A 123 -12.97 -3.20 3.43
CA CYS A 123 -13.23 -4.63 3.27
C CYS A 123 -13.95 -4.97 1.95
N HIS A 124 -14.81 -4.07 1.48
CA HIS A 124 -15.73 -4.32 0.36
C HIS A 124 -15.65 -3.26 -0.75
N GLY A 125 -14.98 -2.14 -0.48
CA GLY A 125 -14.74 -1.03 -1.40
C GLY A 125 -15.98 -0.26 -1.79
N LEU A 126 -16.95 -0.08 -0.89
CA LEU A 126 -18.08 0.80 -1.15
C LEU A 126 -17.75 2.22 -0.71
N PHE A 127 -18.19 3.22 -1.48
CA PHE A 127 -18.12 4.62 -1.10
C PHE A 127 -18.95 4.85 0.17
N CYS A 128 -18.40 5.58 1.14
CA CYS A 128 -19.12 5.88 2.37
C CYS A 128 -20.17 6.99 2.14
N PRO A 129 -21.30 6.97 2.88
CA PRO A 129 -22.21 8.10 2.94
C PRO A 129 -21.46 9.36 3.35
N ASN A 130 -21.70 10.49 2.67
CA ASN A 130 -20.98 11.75 2.88
C ASN A 130 -19.43 11.60 2.95
N GLY A 131 -18.89 10.59 2.29
CA GLY A 131 -17.46 10.29 2.25
C GLY A 131 -16.81 10.70 0.95
N MET A 132 -17.39 11.60 0.15
CA MET A 132 -16.77 12.08 -1.08
C MET A 132 -16.87 13.61 -1.18
N GLY A 133 -15.81 14.28 -1.59
CA GLY A 133 -15.80 15.73 -1.68
C GLY A 133 -14.84 16.28 -2.72
N ASP A 134 -15.17 17.46 -3.24
CA ASP A 134 -14.31 18.17 -4.18
C ASP A 134 -13.08 18.74 -3.46
N LEU A 135 -11.93 18.52 -4.06
CA LEU A 135 -10.65 19.08 -3.66
C LEU A 135 -10.42 20.38 -4.43
N GLN A 136 -10.20 21.49 -3.72
CA GLN A 136 -10.05 22.78 -4.39
C GLN A 136 -8.67 22.91 -5.01
N LYS A 137 -7.59 22.58 -4.30
CA LYS A 137 -6.23 22.66 -4.86
C LYS A 137 -5.40 21.54 -4.28
N SER A 138 -5.16 20.50 -5.09
CA SER A 138 -4.51 19.27 -4.64
C SER A 138 -5.19 18.63 -3.42
N GLU A 139 -4.56 17.63 -2.83
CA GLU A 139 -5.06 16.93 -1.65
C GLU A 139 -4.63 17.66 -0.36
N ARG A 140 -5.33 18.75 -0.02
CA ARG A 140 -5.06 19.46 1.24
C ARG A 140 -5.60 18.66 2.41
N TYR A 141 -4.92 18.75 3.56
CA TYR A 141 -5.31 18.04 4.77
C TYR A 141 -6.73 18.39 5.21
N ILE A 142 -7.10 19.68 5.20
CA ILE A 142 -8.45 20.14 5.56
C ILE A 142 -9.56 19.48 4.74
N ASN A 143 -9.31 19.20 3.44
CA ASN A 143 -10.30 18.52 2.60
C ASN A 143 -10.52 17.10 3.11
N MET A 144 -9.44 16.35 3.27
CA MET A 144 -9.49 14.94 3.70
C MET A 144 -9.98 14.80 5.14
N ASP A 145 -9.64 15.75 6.03
CA ASP A 145 -10.16 15.83 7.40
C ASP A 145 -11.70 15.96 7.37
N CYS A 146 -12.22 16.95 6.65
CA CYS A 146 -13.66 17.17 6.54
C CYS A 146 -14.38 15.96 5.92
N ILE A 147 -13.86 15.38 4.84
CA ILE A 147 -14.47 14.23 4.18
C ILE A 147 -14.51 13.01 5.12
N LEU A 148 -13.42 12.72 5.85
CA LEU A 148 -13.40 11.64 6.82
C LEU A 148 -14.41 11.87 7.94
N LEU A 149 -14.38 13.05 8.57
CA LEU A 149 -15.23 13.37 9.72
C LEU A 149 -16.72 13.35 9.34
N MET A 150 -17.07 13.95 8.21
CA MET A 150 -18.45 13.94 7.71
C MET A 150 -18.96 12.52 7.42
N SER A 151 -18.11 11.65 6.87
CA SER A 151 -18.48 10.25 6.59
C SER A 151 -18.75 9.42 7.85
N LEU A 152 -18.29 9.90 9.01
CA LEU A 152 -18.37 9.23 10.30
C LEU A 152 -19.41 9.85 11.24
N ILE A 153 -20.14 10.88 10.79
CA ILE A 153 -21.23 11.49 11.57
C ILE A 153 -22.29 10.40 11.85
N GLY A 154 -22.61 10.21 13.14
CA GLY A 154 -23.59 9.22 13.57
C GLY A 154 -23.08 7.77 13.60
N CYS A 155 -21.83 7.50 13.21
CA CYS A 155 -21.21 6.18 13.40
C CYS A 155 -20.93 5.96 14.89
N PRO A 156 -21.44 4.89 15.55
CA PRO A 156 -21.19 4.66 16.97
C PRO A 156 -20.01 3.72 17.24
N LEU A 157 -19.30 3.25 16.22
CA LEU A 157 -18.24 2.27 16.39
C LEU A 157 -17.02 2.90 17.10
N PRO A 158 -16.48 2.25 18.15
CA PRO A 158 -15.44 2.82 19.00
C PRO A 158 -14.04 2.62 18.42
N ILE A 159 -13.83 1.65 17.54
CA ILE A 159 -12.52 1.32 16.97
C ILE A 159 -12.57 1.58 15.48
N LEU A 160 -11.71 2.48 15.01
CA LEU A 160 -11.53 2.79 13.60
C LEU A 160 -10.09 2.51 13.16
N PHE A 161 -9.97 1.83 12.03
CA PHE A 161 -8.71 1.73 11.29
C PHE A 161 -8.86 2.52 10.00
N VAL A 162 -8.04 3.56 9.84
CA VAL A 162 -8.10 4.44 8.67
C VAL A 162 -6.78 4.30 7.90
N THR A 163 -6.87 3.87 6.64
CA THR A 163 -5.72 3.78 5.75
C THR A 163 -5.68 4.93 4.78
N TYR A 164 -4.51 5.54 4.60
CA TYR A 164 -4.33 6.66 3.67
C TYR A 164 -2.88 6.70 3.17
N ASN A 165 -2.66 7.05 1.91
CA ASN A 165 -1.34 7.06 1.28
C ASN A 165 -0.31 7.83 2.11
N ILE A 166 -0.65 9.05 2.53
CA ILE A 166 0.22 9.89 3.34
C ILE A 166 -0.19 9.91 4.82
N ALA A 167 -0.80 8.82 5.33
CA ALA A 167 -1.23 8.74 6.73
C ALA A 167 -0.12 9.13 7.69
N CYS A 168 1.12 8.72 7.44
CA CYS A 168 2.26 9.01 8.30
C CYS A 168 2.64 10.49 8.44
N GLN A 169 2.21 11.32 7.50
CA GLN A 169 2.41 12.77 7.54
C GLN A 169 1.13 13.48 7.98
N TRP A 170 0.00 13.04 7.43
CA TRP A 170 -1.31 13.67 7.64
C TRP A 170 -1.84 13.48 9.07
N SER A 171 -1.62 12.31 9.69
CA SER A 171 -2.19 11.97 11.00
C SER A 171 -1.54 12.71 12.17
N ILE A 172 -0.32 13.22 12.00
CA ILE A 172 0.48 13.82 13.09
C ILE A 172 -0.30 14.93 13.79
N ASN A 173 -0.86 15.88 13.02
CA ASN A 173 -1.63 17.00 13.56
C ASN A 173 -3.15 16.82 13.35
N PHE A 174 -3.61 15.59 13.08
CA PHE A 174 -5.03 15.37 12.76
C PHE A 174 -5.96 15.79 13.89
N TYR A 175 -5.67 15.38 15.13
CA TYR A 175 -6.51 15.73 16.29
C TYR A 175 -6.52 17.24 16.57
N GLU A 176 -5.39 17.94 16.38
CA GLU A 176 -5.33 19.39 16.51
C GLU A 176 -6.22 20.09 15.48
N ARG A 177 -6.19 19.63 14.22
CA ARG A 177 -7.05 20.15 13.15
C ARG A 177 -8.52 19.79 13.40
N MET A 178 -8.81 18.57 13.83
CA MET A 178 -10.17 18.14 14.17
C MET A 178 -10.79 19.03 15.26
N ASN A 179 -10.02 19.42 16.27
CA ASN A 179 -10.51 20.28 17.36
C ASN A 179 -10.87 21.71 16.89
N GLN A 180 -10.39 22.14 15.73
CA GLN A 180 -10.73 23.44 15.12
C GLN A 180 -12.01 23.38 14.27
N LEU A 181 -12.47 22.17 13.93
CA LEU A 181 -13.67 21.93 13.12
C LEU A 181 -14.94 21.93 13.99
N PRO A 182 -16.14 22.05 13.38
CA PRO A 182 -17.40 22.04 14.12
C PRO A 182 -17.53 20.84 15.07
N ILE A 183 -17.94 21.09 16.31
CA ILE A 183 -18.07 20.08 17.38
C ILE A 183 -18.92 18.89 16.92
N SER A 184 -19.95 19.13 16.10
CA SER A 184 -20.82 18.09 15.57
C SER A 184 -20.14 17.11 14.61
N TRP A 185 -18.93 17.40 14.12
CA TRP A 185 -18.15 16.53 13.23
C TRP A 185 -17.02 15.82 13.96
N GLN A 186 -16.63 16.30 15.14
CA GLN A 186 -15.50 15.77 15.89
C GLN A 186 -15.77 14.35 16.39
N PHE A 187 -14.70 13.59 16.60
CA PHE A 187 -14.83 12.27 17.19
C PHE A 187 -15.27 12.33 18.65
N PRO A 188 -16.11 11.38 19.08
CA PRO A 188 -16.33 11.14 20.50
C PRO A 188 -15.00 10.87 21.23
N PRO A 189 -14.84 11.32 22.48
CA PRO A 189 -13.59 11.21 23.22
C PRO A 189 -13.16 9.76 23.51
N ASP A 190 -14.09 8.81 23.47
CA ASP A 190 -13.87 7.38 23.69
C ASP A 190 -13.50 6.61 22.40
N ARG A 191 -13.45 7.29 21.25
CA ARG A 191 -13.12 6.67 19.97
C ARG A 191 -11.62 6.45 19.82
N SER A 192 -11.24 5.19 19.63
CA SER A 192 -9.89 4.79 19.24
C SER A 192 -9.74 4.79 17.72
N VAL A 193 -8.83 5.60 17.20
CA VAL A 193 -8.52 5.67 15.76
C VAL A 193 -7.06 5.37 15.54
N THR A 194 -6.79 4.40 14.67
CA THR A 194 -5.44 4.04 14.24
C THR A 194 -5.27 4.37 12.76
N PHE A 195 -4.24 5.15 12.44
CA PHE A 195 -3.91 5.56 11.08
C PHE A 195 -2.78 4.71 10.52
N LYS A 196 -2.95 4.24 9.28
CA LYS A 196 -2.00 3.35 8.61
C LYS A 196 -1.84 3.73 7.15
N VAL A 197 -0.77 3.26 6.51
CA VAL A 197 -0.54 3.51 5.09
C VAL A 197 -1.07 2.33 4.26
N LEU A 198 -1.56 2.62 3.07
CA LEU A 198 -2.01 1.58 2.13
C LEU A 198 -0.84 0.68 1.73
N LYS A 199 -1.09 -0.63 1.64
CA LYS A 199 -0.04 -1.67 1.53
C LYS A 199 0.92 -1.45 0.37
N PHE A 200 0.42 -1.19 -0.83
CA PHE A 200 1.25 -0.94 -2.01
C PHE A 200 2.05 0.37 -1.90
N HIS A 201 1.45 1.40 -1.30
CA HIS A 201 2.07 2.71 -1.16
C HIS A 201 3.15 2.74 -0.08
N LEU A 202 3.06 1.89 0.94
CA LEU A 202 4.00 1.87 2.06
C LEU A 202 5.47 1.69 1.61
N LEU A 203 5.70 0.90 0.57
CA LEU A 203 7.05 0.70 0.01
C LEU A 203 7.67 1.97 -0.58
N ALA A 204 6.85 2.95 -0.99
CA ALA A 204 7.32 4.25 -1.47
C ALA A 204 7.69 5.23 -0.34
N HIS A 205 7.48 4.84 0.92
CA HIS A 205 7.83 5.66 2.08
C HIS A 205 9.24 5.34 2.57
N ILE A 206 9.79 6.26 3.37
CA ILE A 206 11.04 6.02 4.09
C ILE A 206 10.89 4.83 5.05
N GLU A 207 11.99 4.11 5.30
CA GLU A 207 12.01 2.89 6.12
C GLU A 207 11.38 3.07 7.51
N LYS A 208 11.58 4.24 8.12
CA LYS A 208 10.97 4.60 9.42
C LYS A 208 9.44 4.54 9.44
N CYS A 209 8.79 4.62 8.27
CA CYS A 209 7.34 4.50 8.17
C CYS A 209 6.88 3.05 8.05
N HIS A 210 7.74 2.13 7.61
CA HIS A 210 7.34 0.78 7.22
C HIS A 210 6.68 0.04 8.37
N ALA A 211 7.38 -0.21 9.48
CA ALA A 211 6.78 -0.96 10.56
C ALA A 211 5.66 -0.24 11.33
N PRO A 212 5.77 1.06 11.70
CA PRO A 212 4.71 1.73 12.45
C PRO A 212 3.41 1.92 11.66
N TYR A 213 3.50 2.09 10.34
CA TYR A 213 2.34 2.31 9.47
C TYR A 213 1.94 1.08 8.65
N ALA A 214 2.70 -0.02 8.72
CA ALA A 214 2.25 -1.34 8.30
C ALA A 214 1.08 -1.76 9.15
N LEU A 215 0.11 -2.34 8.47
CA LEU A 215 -1.16 -2.72 9.05
C LEU A 215 -1.27 -4.25 9.21
N GLU A 216 -0.31 -4.97 8.61
CA GLU A 216 0.06 -6.36 8.89
C GLU A 216 0.53 -6.56 10.33
N TYR A 217 1.18 -5.54 10.91
CA TYR A 217 1.65 -5.58 12.30
C TYR A 217 0.63 -5.03 13.29
N MET A 218 -0.60 -4.74 12.86
CA MET A 218 -1.64 -4.22 13.72
C MET A 218 -2.60 -5.33 14.16
N GLU A 219 -2.72 -5.49 15.47
CA GLU A 219 -3.68 -6.41 16.06
C GLU A 219 -5.13 -6.04 15.70
N GLY A 220 -5.96 -7.04 15.40
CA GLY A 220 -7.40 -6.88 15.25
C GLY A 220 -7.90 -6.46 13.87
N VAL A 221 -7.01 -6.22 12.89
CA VAL A 221 -7.41 -5.76 11.54
C VAL A 221 -7.62 -6.90 10.56
N GLY A 222 -6.96 -8.04 10.80
CA GLY A 222 -6.94 -9.17 9.88
C GLY A 222 -6.23 -8.87 8.55
N ASP A 223 -6.15 -9.88 7.69
CA ASP A 223 -5.57 -9.75 6.35
C ASP A 223 -6.62 -9.20 5.37
N VAL A 224 -6.40 -7.98 4.90
CA VAL A 224 -7.26 -7.32 3.92
C VAL A 224 -6.42 -6.71 2.80
N ASP A 225 -6.92 -6.86 1.57
CA ASP A 225 -6.28 -6.45 0.31
C ASP A 225 -6.08 -4.93 0.19
N ARG A 226 -7.01 -4.14 0.74
CA ARG A 226 -6.96 -2.67 0.88
C ARG A 226 -6.77 -1.83 -0.39
N GLU A 227 -6.58 -2.44 -1.57
CA GLU A 227 -6.63 -1.83 -2.92
C GLU A 227 -8.07 -1.44 -3.36
N ALA A 228 -8.94 -1.17 -2.39
CA ALA A 228 -10.36 -0.90 -2.62
C ALA A 228 -10.61 0.47 -3.27
N PRO A 229 -9.91 1.55 -2.87
CA PRO A 229 -10.02 2.85 -3.55
C PRO A 229 -9.66 2.77 -5.04
N GLU A 230 -8.54 2.15 -5.39
CA GLU A 230 -7.98 2.09 -6.75
C GLU A 230 -8.93 1.39 -7.74
N ARG A 231 -9.52 0.26 -7.31
CA ARG A 231 -10.54 -0.45 -8.10
C ARG A 231 -11.80 0.39 -8.30
N SER A 232 -12.21 1.12 -7.27
CA SER A 232 -13.40 1.98 -7.32
C SER A 232 -13.14 3.19 -8.23
N TRP A 233 -11.93 3.75 -8.18
CA TRP A 233 -11.49 4.80 -9.08
C TRP A 233 -11.38 4.36 -10.53
N SER A 234 -10.89 3.15 -10.80
CA SER A 234 -10.84 2.62 -12.17
C SER A 234 -12.20 2.71 -12.87
N GLY A 235 -13.28 2.30 -12.19
CA GLY A 235 -14.64 2.44 -12.71
C GLY A 235 -15.10 3.89 -12.83
N PHE A 236 -14.86 4.71 -11.80
CA PHE A 236 -15.29 6.11 -11.76
C PHE A 236 -14.57 6.98 -12.83
N ASN A 237 -13.33 6.65 -13.15
CA ASN A 237 -12.48 7.36 -14.11
C ASN A 237 -12.99 7.30 -15.55
N ASN A 238 -13.80 6.29 -15.90
CA ASN A 238 -14.43 6.22 -17.21
C ASN A 238 -15.36 7.42 -17.47
N ASN A 239 -15.87 8.06 -16.42
CA ASN A 239 -16.78 9.20 -16.51
C ASN A 239 -16.08 10.56 -16.46
N ALA A 240 -14.76 10.60 -16.25
CA ALA A 240 -14.02 11.85 -16.03
C ALA A 240 -14.20 12.86 -17.17
N ARG A 241 -14.21 12.40 -18.42
CA ARG A 241 -14.44 13.26 -19.59
C ARG A 241 -15.84 13.88 -19.57
N SER A 242 -16.86 13.08 -19.23
CA SER A 242 -18.24 13.55 -19.12
C SER A 242 -18.39 14.58 -18.00
N PHE A 243 -17.83 14.31 -16.82
CA PHE A 243 -17.85 15.24 -15.67
C PHE A 243 -17.13 16.55 -15.99
N SER A 244 -16.02 16.51 -16.72
CA SER A 244 -15.33 17.74 -17.17
C SER A 244 -16.20 18.65 -18.03
N MET A 245 -17.23 18.08 -18.66
CA MET A 245 -18.15 18.78 -19.54
C MET A 245 -19.46 19.24 -18.86
N MET A 246 -19.72 18.81 -17.63
CA MET A 246 -20.90 19.17 -16.85
C MET A 246 -20.72 20.47 -16.07
N THR A 247 -21.83 21.11 -15.72
CA THR A 247 -21.90 22.18 -14.71
C THR A 247 -21.79 21.61 -13.30
N ALA A 248 -21.43 22.44 -12.32
CA ALA A 248 -21.07 21.99 -10.98
C ALA A 248 -22.15 21.15 -10.27
N GLY A 249 -23.40 21.62 -10.22
CA GLY A 249 -24.50 20.88 -9.56
C GLY A 249 -24.82 19.56 -10.26
N ALA A 250 -24.95 19.59 -11.58
CA ALA A 250 -25.18 18.39 -12.39
C ALA A 250 -24.04 17.37 -12.27
N CYS A 251 -22.79 17.83 -12.16
CA CYS A 251 -21.61 16.98 -11.95
C CYS A 251 -21.68 16.24 -10.60
N LEU A 252 -22.01 16.96 -9.52
CA LEU A 252 -22.15 16.37 -8.19
C LEU A 252 -23.25 15.31 -8.14
N ASP A 253 -24.46 15.65 -8.60
CA ASP A 253 -25.59 14.71 -8.57
C ASP A 253 -25.37 13.50 -9.48
N THR A 254 -24.69 13.71 -10.62
CA THR A 254 -24.31 12.60 -11.50
C THR A 254 -23.22 11.73 -10.87
N GLY A 255 -22.24 12.34 -10.20
CA GLY A 255 -21.21 11.62 -9.44
C GLY A 255 -21.83 10.74 -8.37
N ASP A 256 -22.78 11.28 -7.60
CA ASP A 256 -23.50 10.55 -6.56
C ASP A 256 -24.27 9.34 -7.13
N ASP A 257 -24.96 9.51 -8.26
CA ASP A 257 -25.65 8.42 -8.96
C ASP A 257 -24.68 7.29 -9.40
N HIS A 258 -23.49 7.64 -9.90
CA HIS A 258 -22.47 6.65 -10.30
C HIS A 258 -21.86 5.92 -9.10
N CYS A 259 -21.56 6.64 -8.02
CA CYS A 259 -21.05 6.05 -6.77
C CYS A 259 -22.09 5.08 -6.19
N ASN A 260 -23.36 5.50 -6.13
CA ASN A 260 -24.45 4.66 -5.65
C ASN A 260 -24.74 3.46 -6.54
N HIS A 261 -24.67 3.61 -7.87
CA HIS A 261 -24.78 2.48 -8.79
C HIS A 261 -23.66 1.46 -8.55
N THR A 262 -22.43 1.93 -8.36
CA THR A 262 -21.29 1.06 -8.02
C THR A 262 -21.51 0.33 -6.70
N ASN A 263 -21.97 1.03 -5.66
CA ASN A 263 -22.31 0.45 -4.37
C ASN A 263 -23.44 -0.60 -4.48
N PHE A 264 -24.47 -0.32 -5.28
CA PHE A 264 -25.57 -1.26 -5.54
C PHE A 264 -25.08 -2.52 -6.25
N GLU A 265 -24.31 -2.37 -7.34
CA GLU A 265 -23.71 -3.50 -8.08
C GLU A 265 -22.84 -4.38 -7.18
N LYS A 266 -22.06 -3.77 -6.27
CA LYS A 266 -21.27 -4.52 -5.28
C LYS A 266 -22.17 -5.22 -4.27
N THR A 267 -23.25 -4.58 -3.83
CA THR A 267 -24.20 -5.14 -2.87
C THR A 267 -24.93 -6.36 -3.42
N ILE A 268 -25.43 -6.31 -4.65
CA ILE A 268 -26.12 -7.46 -5.28
C ILE A 268 -25.18 -8.66 -5.50
N LYS A 269 -23.89 -8.41 -5.74
CA LYS A 269 -22.86 -9.44 -5.93
C LYS A 269 -22.23 -9.91 -4.61
N LEU A 270 -22.56 -9.27 -3.49
CA LEU A 270 -21.87 -9.43 -2.21
C LEU A 270 -21.94 -10.87 -1.70
N ALA A 271 -23.11 -11.51 -1.76
CA ALA A 271 -23.28 -12.88 -1.28
C ALA A 271 -22.36 -13.88 -2.03
N LYS A 272 -22.34 -13.80 -3.36
CA LYS A 272 -21.46 -14.66 -4.20
C LYS A 272 -19.98 -14.35 -3.94
N TYR A 273 -19.63 -13.08 -3.77
CA TYR A 273 -18.28 -12.65 -3.47
C TYR A 273 -17.79 -13.19 -2.11
N LEU A 274 -18.61 -13.05 -1.06
CA LEU A 274 -18.29 -13.52 0.28
C LEU A 274 -18.22 -15.06 0.34
N LEU A 275 -19.12 -15.78 -0.34
CA LEU A 275 -19.05 -17.23 -0.42
C LEU A 275 -17.74 -17.71 -1.06
N LYS A 276 -17.32 -17.09 -2.17
CA LYS A 276 -16.04 -17.40 -2.82
C LYS A 276 -14.87 -17.15 -1.88
N LYS A 277 -14.89 -16.04 -1.14
CA LYS A 277 -13.87 -15.72 -0.14
C LYS A 277 -13.87 -16.70 1.04
N LEU A 278 -15.04 -17.11 1.52
CA LEU A 278 -15.17 -18.05 2.62
C LEU A 278 -14.61 -19.43 2.24
N ILE A 279 -14.97 -19.96 1.07
CA ILE A 279 -14.44 -21.25 0.59
C ILE A 279 -12.90 -21.19 0.50
N ARG A 280 -12.35 -20.12 -0.10
CA ARG A 280 -10.89 -19.93 -0.16
C ARG A 280 -10.28 -19.80 1.24
N GLY A 281 -10.91 -19.03 2.12
CA GLY A 281 -10.46 -18.78 3.48
C GLY A 281 -10.39 -20.07 4.32
N VAL A 282 -11.42 -20.92 4.25
CA VAL A 282 -11.46 -22.22 4.95
C VAL A 282 -10.38 -23.16 4.42
N SER A 283 -10.22 -23.26 3.10
CA SER A 283 -9.15 -24.09 2.51
C SER A 283 -7.76 -23.59 2.91
N ASN A 284 -7.56 -22.27 2.85
CA ASN A 284 -6.30 -21.64 3.24
C ASN A 284 -6.01 -21.79 4.74
N LEU A 285 -7.02 -21.71 5.60
CA LEU A 285 -6.85 -21.86 7.05
C LEU A 285 -6.22 -23.21 7.38
N VAL A 286 -6.67 -24.30 6.77
CA VAL A 286 -6.09 -25.64 7.01
C VAL A 286 -4.60 -25.67 6.66
N VAL A 287 -4.23 -25.08 5.52
CA VAL A 287 -2.83 -25.02 5.06
C VAL A 287 -2.01 -24.12 5.99
N TYR A 288 -2.47 -22.90 6.24
CA TYR A 288 -1.76 -21.91 7.05
C TYR A 288 -1.60 -22.36 8.49
N THR A 289 -2.60 -22.97 9.11
CA THR A 289 -2.47 -23.51 10.46
C THR A 289 -1.41 -24.60 10.52
N ARG A 290 -1.38 -25.54 9.56
CA ARG A 290 -0.36 -26.60 9.53
C ARG A 290 1.04 -26.04 9.31
N SER A 291 1.20 -25.15 8.33
CA SER A 291 2.48 -24.51 8.02
C SER A 291 2.99 -23.66 9.18
N PHE A 292 2.10 -22.88 9.80
CA PHE A 292 2.43 -22.05 10.96
C PHE A 292 2.84 -22.91 12.14
N SER A 293 2.06 -23.94 12.50
CA SER A 293 2.43 -24.86 13.58
C SER A 293 3.76 -25.55 13.32
N ALA A 294 3.99 -26.09 12.12
CA ALA A 294 5.26 -26.75 11.79
C ALA A 294 6.45 -25.79 11.89
N PHE A 295 6.30 -24.56 11.38
CA PHE A 295 7.33 -23.53 11.45
C PHE A 295 7.62 -23.11 12.90
N THR A 296 6.57 -22.86 13.68
CA THR A 296 6.70 -22.48 15.10
C THR A 296 7.34 -23.59 15.93
N GLU A 297 6.97 -24.86 15.73
CA GLU A 297 7.59 -25.95 16.49
C GLU A 297 9.07 -26.15 16.10
N ALA A 298 9.43 -26.02 14.82
CA ALA A 298 10.83 -26.06 14.40
C ALA A 298 11.67 -24.92 15.02
N LEU A 299 11.10 -23.70 15.07
CA LEU A 299 11.75 -22.57 15.73
C LEU A 299 11.87 -22.76 17.25
N LYS A 300 10.89 -23.41 17.90
CA LYS A 300 11.01 -23.73 19.33
C LYS A 300 12.12 -24.74 19.60
N ASP A 301 12.30 -25.71 18.73
CA ASP A 301 13.37 -26.72 18.88
C ASP A 301 14.76 -26.10 18.70
N GLN A 302 14.93 -25.27 17.67
CA GLN A 302 16.24 -24.73 17.29
C GLN A 302 16.59 -23.40 17.98
N HIS A 303 15.59 -22.59 18.34
CA HIS A 303 15.74 -21.17 18.75
C HIS A 303 14.81 -20.77 19.92
N ALA A 304 14.57 -21.67 20.88
CA ALA A 304 13.65 -21.43 22.01
C ALA A 304 13.93 -20.13 22.79
N SER A 305 15.20 -19.80 23.03
CA SER A 305 15.60 -18.59 23.76
C SER A 305 15.27 -17.33 22.98
N ASP A 306 15.56 -17.34 21.68
CA ASP A 306 15.38 -16.19 20.79
C ASP A 306 13.90 -15.91 20.58
N MET A 307 13.08 -16.97 20.48
CA MET A 307 11.62 -16.84 20.38
C MET A 307 11.02 -16.14 21.60
N LYS A 308 11.43 -16.51 22.83
CA LYS A 308 10.94 -15.84 24.05
C LYS A 308 11.35 -14.37 24.11
N LEU A 309 12.57 -14.05 23.68
CA LEU A 309 13.05 -12.68 23.61
C LEU A 309 12.22 -11.88 22.60
N TRP A 310 11.97 -12.46 21.42
CA TRP A 310 11.20 -11.83 20.36
C TRP A 310 9.74 -11.60 20.75
N GLU A 311 9.06 -12.59 21.32
CA GLU A 311 7.68 -12.47 21.80
C GLU A 311 7.54 -11.36 22.84
N LYS A 312 8.53 -11.22 23.73
CA LYS A 312 8.60 -10.12 24.69
C LYS A 312 8.74 -8.78 23.99
N HIS A 313 9.65 -8.65 23.03
CA HIS A 313 9.85 -7.41 22.27
C HIS A 313 8.60 -7.00 21.49
N VAL A 314 7.94 -7.94 20.81
CA VAL A 314 6.68 -7.71 20.09
C VAL A 314 5.60 -7.23 21.05
N THR A 315 5.41 -7.91 22.17
CA THR A 315 4.40 -7.53 23.18
C THR A 315 4.66 -6.14 23.77
N GLU A 316 5.92 -5.80 24.05
CA GLU A 316 6.30 -4.48 24.57
C GLU A 316 6.08 -3.37 23.53
N TRP A 317 6.37 -3.65 22.27
CA TRP A 317 6.16 -2.74 21.15
C TRP A 317 4.68 -2.49 20.87
N GLU A 318 3.85 -3.55 20.82
CA GLU A 318 2.40 -3.44 20.62
C GLU A 318 1.71 -2.64 21.74
N LYS A 319 2.25 -2.71 22.97
CA LYS A 319 1.80 -1.89 24.11
C LYS A 319 2.31 -0.44 24.08
N GLY A 320 3.16 -0.08 23.11
CA GLY A 320 3.79 1.24 23.03
C GLY A 320 4.86 1.50 24.09
N THR A 321 5.33 0.45 24.78
CA THR A 321 6.37 0.55 25.82
C THR A 321 7.78 0.22 25.31
N GLY A 322 7.88 -0.42 24.14
CA GLY A 322 9.14 -0.75 23.49
C GLY A 322 9.80 0.46 22.83
N LYS A 323 11.13 0.56 22.93
CA LYS A 323 11.92 1.62 22.28
C LYS A 323 12.19 1.36 20.81
N ASP A 324 12.48 0.11 20.47
CA ASP A 324 12.87 -0.31 19.13
C ASP A 324 11.76 -1.12 18.48
N CYS A 325 11.59 -0.97 17.16
CA CYS A 325 10.61 -1.76 16.43
C CYS A 325 11.18 -3.15 16.14
N PRO A 326 10.52 -4.24 16.58
CA PRO A 326 11.00 -5.59 16.31
C PRO A 326 10.94 -5.92 14.81
N TYR A 327 10.08 -5.26 14.04
CA TYR A 327 9.91 -5.55 12.62
C TYR A 327 10.86 -4.78 11.70
N ASP A 328 11.64 -3.84 12.24
CA ASP A 328 12.65 -3.15 11.46
C ASP A 328 13.83 -4.10 11.21
N MET A 329 14.16 -4.29 9.94
CA MET A 329 15.32 -5.08 9.57
C MET A 329 16.58 -4.36 10.05
N PRO A 330 17.56 -5.06 10.66
CA PRO A 330 18.82 -4.45 11.01
C PRO A 330 19.48 -3.90 9.75
N VAL A 331 19.79 -2.60 9.74
CA VAL A 331 20.44 -1.95 8.61
C VAL A 331 21.81 -2.58 8.44
N SER A 332 22.02 -3.30 7.32
CA SER A 332 23.38 -3.68 6.92
C SER A 332 24.14 -2.40 6.58
N SER A 333 24.87 -1.88 7.56
CA SER A 333 25.62 -0.63 7.43
C SER A 333 26.82 -0.75 6.48
N ILE A 334 27.10 -1.96 6.00
CA ILE A 334 28.23 -2.33 5.17
C ILE A 334 27.76 -2.40 3.71
N THR A 335 28.04 -1.34 2.96
CA THR A 335 27.86 -1.33 1.49
C THR A 335 29.08 -1.93 0.82
N MET A 336 28.93 -2.48 -0.39
CA MET A 336 30.08 -2.97 -1.18
C MET A 336 31.17 -1.90 -1.35
N ALA A 337 30.79 -0.62 -1.48
CA ALA A 337 31.74 0.48 -1.54
C ALA A 337 32.52 0.67 -0.23
N LYS A 338 31.87 0.51 0.93
CA LYS A 338 32.55 0.54 2.23
C LYS A 338 33.48 -0.65 2.41
N VAL A 339 33.09 -1.85 1.97
CA VAL A 339 33.95 -3.05 1.98
C VAL A 339 35.17 -2.82 1.10
N LYS A 340 34.98 -2.38 -0.15
CA LYS A 340 36.09 -2.05 -1.07
C LYS A 340 37.04 -1.04 -0.45
N ARG A 341 36.51 0.04 0.14
CA ARG A 341 37.34 1.06 0.80
C ARG A 341 38.13 0.49 1.97
N ALA A 342 37.51 -0.34 2.81
CA ALA A 342 38.18 -0.97 3.95
C ALA A 342 39.31 -1.91 3.49
N LEU A 343 39.06 -2.75 2.48
CA LEU A 343 40.06 -3.63 1.89
C LEU A 343 41.24 -2.83 1.29
N THR A 344 40.97 -1.79 0.52
CA THR A 344 42.03 -0.92 -0.04
C THR A 344 42.83 -0.19 1.04
N GLU A 345 42.22 0.13 2.18
CA GLU A 345 42.90 0.81 3.28
C GLU A 345 43.79 -0.18 4.06
N GLU A 346 43.30 -1.39 4.34
CA GLU A 346 44.07 -2.49 4.92
C GLU A 346 45.27 -2.88 4.01
N GLU A 347 45.06 -2.92 2.70
CA GLU A 347 46.10 -3.18 1.71
C GLU A 347 47.18 -2.09 1.70
N LYS A 348 46.80 -0.80 1.74
CA LYS A 348 47.76 0.31 1.84
C LYS A 348 48.59 0.26 3.13
N GLU A 349 48.03 -0.25 4.21
CA GLU A 349 48.74 -0.46 5.47
C GLU A 349 49.73 -1.63 5.36
N GLN A 350 49.33 -2.73 4.73
CA GLN A 350 50.19 -3.89 4.44
C GLN A 350 51.36 -3.52 3.51
N GLU A 351 51.11 -2.74 2.46
CA GLU A 351 52.14 -2.26 1.53
C GLU A 351 53.22 -1.42 2.23
N LYS A 352 52.81 -0.57 3.17
CA LYS A 352 53.72 0.26 3.98
C LYS A 352 54.58 -0.57 4.95
N MET A 353 54.08 -1.72 5.39
CA MET A 353 54.75 -2.58 6.37
C MET A 353 55.68 -3.63 5.72
N HIS A 354 55.29 -4.23 4.59
CA HIS A 354 55.98 -5.39 4.03
C HIS A 354 56.60 -5.17 2.65
N GLY A 355 56.34 -4.03 1.98
CA GLY A 355 56.91 -3.71 0.67
C GLY A 355 56.34 -4.59 -0.45
N ASN A 356 55.49 -3.97 -1.29
CA ASN A 356 54.90 -4.48 -2.54
C ASN A 356 54.76 -6.00 -2.64
N ASP A 357 53.87 -6.58 -1.82
CA ASP A 357 53.55 -8.00 -1.92
C ASP A 357 52.04 -8.21 -2.12
N SER A 358 51.72 -8.88 -3.22
CA SER A 358 50.52 -9.59 -3.72
C SER A 358 49.08 -9.36 -3.20
N ALA A 359 48.86 -8.71 -2.06
CA ALA A 359 47.54 -8.57 -1.42
C ALA A 359 46.56 -7.69 -2.21
N LEU A 360 47.01 -6.56 -2.77
CA LEU A 360 46.21 -5.64 -3.60
C LEU A 360 45.49 -6.35 -4.75
N MET A 361 46.14 -7.36 -5.35
CA MET A 361 45.57 -8.05 -6.50
C MET A 361 44.57 -9.15 -6.09
N LEU A 362 44.63 -9.66 -4.87
CA LEU A 362 43.76 -10.77 -4.41
C LEU A 362 42.35 -10.31 -4.08
N SER A 363 42.18 -9.16 -3.42
CA SER A 363 40.84 -8.63 -3.13
C SER A 363 40.14 -8.15 -4.40
N GLU A 364 40.88 -7.48 -5.30
CA GLU A 364 40.41 -7.08 -6.62
C GLU A 364 40.01 -8.29 -7.47
N LEU A 365 40.82 -9.36 -7.45
CA LEU A 365 40.49 -10.63 -8.09
C LEU A 365 39.18 -11.20 -7.52
N LEU A 366 39.01 -11.28 -6.20
CA LEU A 366 37.77 -11.80 -5.60
C LEU A 366 36.54 -10.96 -5.96
N ILE A 367 36.66 -9.63 -5.93
CA ILE A 367 35.59 -8.71 -6.33
C ILE A 367 35.22 -8.91 -7.81
N GLU A 368 36.22 -9.05 -8.67
CA GLU A 368 36.01 -9.25 -10.11
C GLU A 368 35.37 -10.62 -10.38
N GLY A 369 35.82 -11.68 -9.71
CA GLY A 369 35.24 -13.01 -9.79
C GLY A 369 33.77 -13.05 -9.38
N LEU A 370 33.41 -12.43 -8.25
CA LEU A 370 32.02 -12.30 -7.81
C LEU A 370 31.17 -11.50 -8.81
N GLY A 371 31.73 -10.43 -9.41
CA GLY A 371 31.06 -9.64 -10.45
C GLY A 371 30.84 -10.41 -11.76
N ILE A 372 31.74 -11.34 -12.10
CA ILE A 372 31.57 -12.24 -13.24
C ILE A 372 30.44 -13.24 -12.94
N GLU A 373 30.39 -13.86 -11.76
CA GLU A 373 29.29 -14.77 -11.38
C GLU A 373 27.92 -14.08 -11.40
N GLU A 374 27.84 -12.83 -10.95
CA GLU A 374 26.61 -12.03 -11.02
C GLU A 374 26.17 -11.77 -12.48
N THR A 375 27.13 -11.50 -13.37
CA THR A 375 26.87 -11.33 -14.81
C THR A 375 26.42 -12.65 -15.44
N GLN A 376 27.05 -13.78 -15.09
CA GLN A 376 26.65 -15.12 -15.53
C GLN A 376 25.21 -15.45 -15.13
N ARG A 377 24.79 -15.13 -13.89
CA ARG A 377 23.40 -15.33 -13.43
C ARG A 377 22.41 -14.48 -14.21
N SER A 378 22.74 -13.22 -14.47
CA SER A 378 21.88 -12.29 -15.22
C SER A 378 21.65 -12.77 -16.65
N ILE A 379 22.70 -13.21 -17.33
CA ILE A 379 22.64 -13.80 -18.67
C ILE A 379 21.82 -15.10 -18.66
N ARG A 380 22.03 -15.99 -17.69
CA ARG A 380 21.27 -17.25 -17.59
C ARG A 380 19.76 -17.00 -17.45
N ILE A 381 19.36 -15.98 -16.70
CA ILE A 381 17.95 -15.58 -16.58
C ILE A 381 17.43 -15.09 -17.94
N MET A 382 18.19 -14.24 -18.64
CA MET A 382 17.80 -13.70 -19.95
C MET A 382 17.69 -14.80 -21.01
N ALA A 383 18.65 -15.74 -21.05
CA ALA A 383 18.68 -16.87 -21.96
C ALA A 383 17.54 -17.88 -21.71
N SER A 384 16.99 -17.94 -20.49
CA SER A 384 15.87 -18.84 -20.14
C SER A 384 14.49 -18.35 -20.60
N GLN A 385 14.38 -17.15 -21.17
CA GLN A 385 13.12 -16.58 -21.63
C GLN A 385 12.73 -17.14 -23.00
N SER A 386 11.47 -17.59 -23.14
CA SER A 386 11.01 -18.36 -24.32
C SER A 386 10.63 -17.53 -25.56
N ASP A 387 10.71 -16.20 -25.52
CA ASP A 387 10.34 -15.30 -26.64
C ASP A 387 11.17 -14.01 -26.62
N LEU A 388 12.43 -14.08 -27.07
CA LEU A 388 13.32 -12.92 -27.17
C LEU A 388 13.06 -12.14 -28.47
N MET A 389 12.98 -10.81 -28.39
CA MET A 389 12.98 -9.94 -29.57
C MET A 389 14.40 -9.86 -30.17
N LEU A 390 14.51 -9.63 -31.49
CA LEU A 390 15.79 -9.56 -32.23
C LEU A 390 16.85 -8.64 -31.58
N TYR A 391 16.43 -7.52 -30.97
CA TYR A 391 17.37 -6.63 -30.27
C TYR A 391 17.91 -7.24 -28.98
N GLN A 392 17.10 -8.05 -28.28
CA GLN A 392 17.49 -8.75 -27.06
C GLN A 392 18.44 -9.91 -27.38
N GLU A 393 18.23 -10.61 -28.49
CA GLU A 393 19.17 -11.61 -29.02
C GLU A 393 20.53 -10.98 -29.34
N THR A 394 20.52 -9.81 -29.98
CA THR A 394 21.76 -9.09 -30.31
C THR A 394 22.48 -8.59 -29.06
N ASP A 395 21.75 -8.08 -28.07
CA ASP A 395 22.32 -7.64 -26.80
C ASP A 395 22.91 -8.82 -26.00
N LEU A 396 22.21 -9.95 -25.97
CA LEU A 396 22.67 -11.18 -25.33
C LEU A 396 23.97 -11.69 -25.98
N GLN A 397 24.08 -11.66 -27.32
CA GLN A 397 25.31 -12.02 -28.04
C GLN A 397 26.49 -11.09 -27.69
N ASN A 398 26.23 -9.78 -27.54
CA ASN A 398 27.24 -8.80 -27.13
C ASN A 398 27.69 -9.02 -25.67
N GLN A 399 26.73 -9.29 -24.77
CA GLN A 399 27.00 -9.59 -23.37
C GLN A 399 27.81 -10.88 -23.22
N TRP A 400 27.49 -11.94 -23.98
CA TRP A 400 28.26 -13.18 -24.05
C TRP A 400 29.70 -12.94 -24.50
N THR A 401 29.89 -12.18 -25.58
CA THR A 401 31.22 -11.89 -26.13
C THR A 401 32.07 -11.07 -25.14
N SER A 402 31.45 -10.11 -24.46
CA SER A 402 32.09 -9.28 -23.44
C SER A 402 32.47 -10.12 -22.21
N LEU A 403 31.54 -10.95 -21.73
CA LEU A 403 31.74 -11.82 -20.58
C LEU A 403 32.84 -12.85 -20.83
N PHE A 404 32.88 -13.45 -22.02
CA PHE A 404 33.93 -14.41 -22.38
C PHE A 404 35.33 -13.78 -22.30
N LYS A 405 35.50 -12.57 -22.86
CA LYS A 405 36.76 -11.82 -22.76
C LYS A 405 37.10 -11.46 -21.31
N ARG A 406 36.10 -11.14 -20.49
CA ARG A 406 36.27 -10.83 -19.07
C ARG A 406 36.72 -12.05 -18.27
N ILE A 407 36.14 -13.21 -18.54
CA ILE A 407 36.53 -14.51 -17.95
C ILE A 407 37.97 -14.87 -18.36
N GLN A 408 38.34 -14.72 -19.64
CA GLN A 408 39.71 -15.02 -20.08
C GLN A 408 40.76 -14.19 -19.31
N ARG A 409 40.55 -12.88 -19.20
CA ARG A 409 41.45 -11.99 -18.42
C ARG A 409 41.48 -12.34 -16.94
N PHE A 410 40.32 -12.69 -16.39
CA PHE A 410 40.22 -13.14 -15.00
C PHE A 410 41.01 -14.42 -14.76
N CYS A 411 40.87 -15.43 -15.62
CA CYS A 411 41.62 -16.69 -15.53
C CYS A 411 43.14 -16.49 -15.65
N GLU A 412 43.59 -15.58 -16.53
CA GLU A 412 45.01 -15.21 -16.65
C GLU A 412 45.55 -14.62 -15.33
N SER A 413 44.78 -13.73 -14.70
CA SER A 413 45.12 -13.15 -13.38
C SER A 413 44.98 -14.17 -12.25
N GLN A 414 44.04 -15.09 -12.33
CA GLN A 414 43.86 -16.14 -11.34
C GLN A 414 45.05 -17.10 -11.31
N LEU A 415 45.67 -17.40 -12.45
CA LEU A 415 46.84 -18.26 -12.55
C LEU A 415 48.10 -17.66 -11.90
N SER A 416 48.21 -16.33 -11.80
CA SER A 416 49.32 -15.67 -11.09
C SER A 416 49.19 -15.73 -9.58
N HIS A 417 47.97 -15.89 -9.05
CA HIS A 417 47.69 -15.88 -7.60
C HIS A 417 47.32 -17.26 -7.03
N MET A 418 46.72 -18.15 -7.82
CA MET A 418 46.18 -19.45 -7.37
C MET A 418 46.82 -20.63 -8.12
N LEU A 419 48.08 -20.93 -7.80
CA LEU A 419 48.88 -21.97 -8.46
C LEU A 419 48.28 -23.38 -8.40
N ILE A 420 47.43 -23.67 -7.41
CA ILE A 420 46.73 -24.96 -7.25
C ILE A 420 45.79 -25.26 -8.43
N ILE A 421 45.25 -24.23 -9.09
CA ILE A 421 44.23 -24.37 -10.14
C ILE A 421 44.88 -24.59 -11.53
N LYS A 422 46.21 -24.47 -11.64
CA LYS A 422 46.94 -24.53 -12.92
C LYS A 422 46.68 -25.82 -13.71
N LYS A 423 46.46 -26.96 -13.05
CA LYS A 423 46.12 -28.24 -13.71
C LYS A 423 44.68 -28.32 -14.21
N SER A 424 43.77 -27.52 -13.66
CA SER A 424 42.32 -27.56 -13.95
C SER A 424 41.89 -26.50 -14.97
N LEU A 425 42.65 -25.42 -15.13
CA LEU A 425 42.36 -24.29 -16.02
C LEU A 425 42.90 -24.45 -17.46
N ASP A 426 43.78 -25.42 -17.73
CA ASP A 426 44.46 -25.62 -19.02
C ASP A 426 43.52 -25.97 -20.20
N LYS A 427 42.22 -26.15 -19.97
CA LYS A 427 41.22 -26.44 -21.00
C LYS A 427 39.90 -25.72 -20.74
N LEU A 428 39.83 -24.43 -21.03
CA LEU A 428 38.54 -23.77 -21.30
C LEU A 428 38.09 -24.22 -22.70
N PRO A 429 37.04 -25.05 -22.84
CA PRO A 429 36.61 -25.52 -24.16
C PRO A 429 35.94 -24.37 -24.91
N SER A 430 36.20 -24.25 -26.22
CA SER A 430 35.66 -23.18 -27.07
C SER A 430 34.14 -23.23 -27.27
N ASP A 431 33.51 -24.36 -26.92
CA ASP A 431 32.12 -24.68 -27.27
C ASP A 431 31.18 -24.70 -26.04
N VAL A 432 31.59 -24.11 -24.90
CA VAL A 432 30.79 -24.10 -23.66
C VAL A 432 30.07 -22.77 -23.50
N GLU A 433 28.80 -22.83 -23.09
CA GLU A 433 27.99 -21.66 -22.72
C GLU A 433 28.69 -20.85 -21.63
N VAL A 434 28.97 -19.56 -21.92
CA VAL A 434 29.82 -18.68 -21.10
C VAL A 434 29.30 -18.53 -19.67
N GLU A 435 27.99 -18.61 -19.49
CA GLU A 435 27.25 -18.58 -18.23
C GLU A 435 27.40 -19.85 -17.37
N THR A 436 27.97 -20.93 -17.90
CA THR A 436 28.18 -22.20 -17.18
C THR A 436 29.63 -22.44 -16.77
N ILE A 437 30.55 -21.59 -17.24
CA ILE A 437 31.98 -21.67 -16.91
C ILE A 437 32.17 -21.45 -15.40
N GLN A 438 32.76 -22.43 -14.71
CA GLN A 438 33.10 -22.30 -13.29
C GLN A 438 34.42 -21.54 -13.11
N LEU A 439 34.41 -20.50 -12.28
CA LEU A 439 35.56 -19.63 -12.02
C LEU A 439 36.52 -20.17 -10.94
N LEU A 440 36.20 -21.31 -10.31
CA LEU A 440 37.04 -21.97 -9.29
C LEU A 440 37.54 -21.01 -8.18
N LEU A 441 36.65 -20.16 -7.67
CA LEU A 441 36.93 -19.26 -6.54
C LEU A 441 37.30 -20.06 -5.27
N PRO A 442 38.02 -19.49 -4.28
CA PRO A 442 38.46 -20.22 -3.10
C PRO A 442 37.37 -21.04 -2.39
N SER A 443 36.15 -20.52 -2.32
CA SER A 443 34.98 -21.19 -1.73
C SER A 443 34.51 -22.44 -2.47
N SER A 444 34.97 -22.68 -3.69
CA SER A 444 34.63 -23.85 -4.52
C SER A 444 35.71 -24.93 -4.52
N LEU A 445 36.84 -24.69 -3.84
CA LEU A 445 38.00 -25.60 -3.83
C LEU A 445 37.94 -26.66 -2.73
N ASP A 446 37.05 -26.53 -1.74
CA ASP A 446 36.90 -27.48 -0.62
C ASP A 446 36.50 -28.91 -1.04
N HIS A 447 36.15 -29.11 -2.32
CA HIS A 447 35.79 -30.41 -2.90
C HIS A 447 36.84 -30.95 -3.90
N ILE A 448 37.95 -30.23 -4.13
CA ILE A 448 38.92 -30.52 -5.20
C ILE A 448 40.29 -30.96 -4.64
N THR A 449 40.52 -30.88 -3.32
CA THR A 449 41.73 -31.37 -2.65
C THR A 449 41.68 -32.82 -2.22
#